data_AF-A0A494RF01-F1
#
_entry.id   AF-A0A494RF01-F1
#
_cell.length_a   1.000
_cell.length_b   1.000
_cell.length_c   1.000
_cell.angle_alpha   90.00
_cell.angle_beta   90.00
_cell.angle_gamma   90.00
#
_symmetry.space_group_name_H-M   'P 1'
#
loop_
_entity.id
_entity.type
_entity.pdbx_description
1 polymer ?
#
loop_
_entity_poly.entity_id
_entity_poly.type
_entity_poly.pdbx_seq_one_letter_code
_entity_poly.pdbx_strand_id
1 'polypeptide(L)'
;MRTRRFQVSDKEKYEIWKRLHEAEGGLAYGLAVFGDKIAKRENYKTLEGMDAVRFYLIHKFNWAPAQVRGMSYEDMSFVLQEEMHGFVYPKEARIK
;
A
#
# COMPACT_ATOMS: atom_id res chain seq x y z
N MET A 1 -31.72 -15.60 -27.57
CA MET A 1 -31.48 -15.49 -26.11
C MET A 1 -31.10 -14.05 -25.79
N ARG A 2 -31.89 -13.32 -24.97
CA ARG A 2 -31.55 -11.95 -24.55
C ARG A 2 -30.59 -12.02 -23.37
N THR A 3 -29.37 -11.52 -23.53
CA THR A 3 -28.41 -11.33 -22.45
C THR A 3 -29.00 -10.31 -21.47
N ARG A 4 -29.45 -10.75 -20.27
CA ARG A 4 -29.82 -9.83 -19.20
C ARG A 4 -28.55 -9.12 -18.73
N ARG A 5 -28.40 -7.85 -19.10
CA ARG A 5 -27.41 -6.96 -18.50
C ARG A 5 -27.87 -6.69 -17.07
N PHE A 6 -27.25 -7.34 -16.09
CA PHE A 6 -27.50 -7.03 -14.67
C PHE A 6 -27.05 -5.58 -14.44
N GLN A 7 -27.99 -4.68 -14.18
CA GLN A 7 -27.69 -3.33 -13.72
C GLN A 7 -27.48 -3.39 -12.21
N VAL A 8 -26.30 -2.99 -11.75
CA VAL A 8 -25.97 -2.79 -10.34
C VAL A 8 -26.77 -1.59 -9.83
N SER A 9 -27.43 -1.71 -8.69
CA SER A 9 -28.14 -0.58 -8.07
C SER A 9 -27.13 0.47 -7.56
N ASP A 10 -27.57 1.72 -7.40
CA ASP A 10 -26.69 2.78 -6.87
C ASP A 10 -26.15 2.43 -5.47
N LYS A 11 -26.97 1.76 -4.65
CA LYS A 11 -26.55 1.29 -3.32
C LYS A 11 -25.41 0.27 -3.42
N GLU A 12 -25.56 -0.76 -4.24
CA GLU A 12 -24.53 -1.79 -4.44
C GLU A 12 -23.24 -1.18 -5.02
N LYS A 13 -23.37 -0.24 -5.96
CA LYS A 13 -22.22 0.51 -6.52
C LYS A 13 -21.44 1.23 -5.42
N TYR A 14 -22.11 1.95 -4.54
CA TYR A 14 -21.45 2.66 -3.44
C TYR A 14 -20.84 1.71 -2.40
N GLU A 15 -21.47 0.58 -2.13
CA GLU A 15 -20.89 -0.45 -1.26
C GLU A 15 -19.60 -1.05 -1.86
N ILE A 16 -19.57 -1.31 -3.17
CA ILE A 16 -18.37 -1.78 -3.87
C ILE A 16 -17.26 -0.74 -3.77
N TRP A 17 -17.55 0.53 -4.05
CA TRP A 17 -16.57 1.60 -3.94
C TRP A 17 -16.02 1.73 -2.53
N LYS A 18 -16.89 1.68 -1.51
CA LYS A 18 -16.45 1.73 -0.12
C LYS A 18 -15.47 0.61 0.20
N ARG A 19 -15.79 -0.63 -0.16
CA ARG A 19 -14.92 -1.80 0.08
C ARG A 19 -13.58 -1.67 -0.64
N LEU A 20 -13.59 -1.17 -1.88
CA LEU A 20 -12.37 -0.95 -2.64
C LEU A 20 -11.45 0.05 -1.93
N HIS A 21 -11.98 1.21 -1.53
CA HIS A 21 -11.18 2.24 -0.85
C HIS A 21 -10.73 1.81 0.56
N GLU A 22 -11.53 1.00 1.25
CA GLU A 22 -11.11 0.39 2.52
C GLU A 22 -9.93 -0.58 2.32
N ALA A 23 -9.95 -1.39 1.26
CA ALA A 23 -8.85 -2.29 0.92
C ALA A 23 -7.58 -1.53 0.51
N GLU A 24 -7.71 -0.52 -0.34
CA GLU A 24 -6.60 0.36 -0.73
C GLU A 24 -6.00 1.09 0.48
N GLY A 25 -6.86 1.59 1.38
CA GLY A 25 -6.45 2.22 2.63
C GLY A 25 -5.70 1.25 3.55
N GLY A 26 -6.15 -0.01 3.62
CA GLY A 26 -5.46 -1.07 4.35
C GLY A 26 -4.06 -1.36 3.82
N LEU A 27 -3.91 -1.43 2.49
CA LEU A 27 -2.60 -1.59 1.84
C LEU A 27 -1.67 -0.41 2.12
N ALA A 28 -2.19 0.82 1.96
CA ALA A 28 -1.44 2.04 2.22
C ALA A 28 -0.96 2.13 3.68
N TYR A 29 -1.84 1.79 4.63
CA TYR A 29 -1.49 1.72 6.04
C TYR A 29 -0.41 0.69 6.31
N GLY A 30 -0.56 -0.53 5.77
CA GLY A 30 0.41 -1.59 5.93
C GLY A 30 1.80 -1.24 5.41
N LEU A 31 1.86 -0.60 4.24
CA LEU A 31 3.09 -0.08 3.66
C LEU A 31 3.69 1.04 4.53
N ALA A 32 2.89 1.95 5.07
CA ALA A 32 3.38 2.99 5.96
C ALA A 32 4.04 2.39 7.21
N VAL A 33 3.36 1.45 7.87
CA VAL A 33 3.89 0.78 9.07
C VAL A 33 5.17 -0.02 8.73
N PHE A 34 5.24 -0.63 7.55
CA PHE A 34 6.46 -1.26 7.07
C PHE A 34 7.58 -0.23 6.78
N GLY A 35 7.22 0.94 6.28
CA GLY A 35 8.10 2.08 6.08
C GLY A 35 8.84 2.50 7.34
N ASP A 36 8.17 2.49 8.50
CA ASP A 36 8.84 2.76 9.78
C ASP A 36 9.89 1.70 10.14
N LYS A 37 9.64 0.43 9.78
CA LYS A 37 10.64 -0.64 9.93
C LYS A 37 11.83 -0.39 9.00
N ILE A 38 11.57 -0.01 7.74
CA ILE A 38 12.63 0.36 6.78
C ILE A 38 13.45 1.52 7.31
N ALA A 39 12.81 2.61 7.74
CA ALA A 39 13.49 3.80 8.26
C ALA A 39 14.44 3.47 9.41
N LYS A 40 13.99 2.62 10.35
CA LYS A 40 14.83 2.12 11.45
C LYS A 40 15.98 1.25 10.96
N ARG A 41 15.73 0.32 10.02
CA ARG A 41 16.76 -0.57 9.45
C ARG A 41 17.85 0.21 8.71
N GLU A 42 17.45 1.20 7.92
CA GLU A 42 18.33 2.00 7.05
C GLU A 42 18.89 3.25 7.77
N ASN A 43 18.53 3.48 9.04
CA ASN A 43 18.90 4.65 9.84
C ASN A 43 18.53 6.00 9.20
N TYR A 44 17.31 6.10 8.65
CA TYR A 44 16.79 7.37 8.14
C TYR A 44 16.51 8.34 9.29
N LYS A 45 16.92 9.61 9.13
CA LYS A 45 16.82 10.61 10.20
C LYS A 45 15.47 11.29 10.27
N THR A 46 14.81 11.44 9.12
CA THR A 46 13.61 12.29 8.98
C THR A 46 12.50 11.62 8.18
N LEU A 47 12.73 10.42 7.64
CA LEU A 47 11.76 9.73 6.81
C LEU A 47 11.10 8.62 7.61
N GLU A 48 9.79 8.56 7.52
CA GLU A 48 8.94 7.57 8.18
C GLU A 48 7.78 7.21 7.23
N GLY A 49 7.00 6.20 7.59
CA GLY A 49 5.79 5.85 6.86
C GLY A 49 6.02 5.59 5.37
N MET A 50 5.10 6.10 4.55
CA MET A 50 5.18 5.96 3.10
C MET A 50 6.38 6.67 2.45
N ASP A 51 6.93 7.72 3.08
CA ASP A 51 8.06 8.42 2.51
C ASP A 51 9.35 7.62 2.65
N ALA A 52 9.50 6.89 3.76
CA ALA A 52 10.57 5.90 3.90
C ALA A 52 10.47 4.77 2.86
N VAL A 53 9.25 4.28 2.56
CA VAL A 53 9.01 3.29 1.50
C VAL A 53 9.45 3.83 0.14
N ARG A 54 8.97 5.01 -0.25
CA ARG A 54 9.27 5.60 -1.56
C ARG A 54 10.76 5.87 -1.72
N PHE A 55 11.39 6.45 -0.70
CA PHE A 55 12.82 6.71 -0.70
C PHE A 55 13.63 5.42 -0.83
N TYR A 56 13.24 4.37 -0.09
CA TYR A 56 13.87 3.06 -0.20
C TYR A 56 13.75 2.47 -1.62
N LEU A 57 12.57 2.54 -2.24
CA LEU A 57 12.36 2.04 -3.60
C LEU A 57 13.23 2.79 -4.62
N ILE A 58 13.31 4.12 -4.51
CA ILE A 58 14.17 4.97 -5.36
C ILE A 58 15.63 4.52 -5.24
N HIS A 59 16.14 4.34 -4.02
CA HIS A 59 17.54 4.00 -3.80
C HIS A 59 17.89 2.54 -4.10
N LYS A 60 16.99 1.60 -3.79
CA LYS A 60 17.22 0.17 -4.02
C LYS A 60 17.20 -0.20 -5.50
N PHE A 61 16.24 0.35 -6.26
CA PHE A 61 16.01 -0.03 -7.65
C PHE A 61 16.46 1.04 -8.65
N ASN A 62 16.96 2.18 -8.18
CA ASN A 62 17.36 3.33 -9.00
C ASN A 62 16.23 3.85 -9.92
N TRP A 63 14.98 3.73 -9.48
CA TRP A 63 13.83 4.22 -10.24
C TRP A 63 13.61 5.72 -10.04
N ALA A 64 13.09 6.38 -11.07
CA ALA A 64 12.81 7.81 -11.01
C ALA A 64 11.77 8.11 -9.92
N PRO A 65 11.91 9.21 -9.14
CA PRO A 65 10.94 9.55 -8.11
C PRO A 65 9.51 9.74 -8.64
N ALA A 66 9.36 10.23 -9.88
CA ALA A 66 8.06 10.35 -10.53
C ALA A 66 7.40 8.99 -10.79
N GLN A 67 8.18 7.99 -11.20
CA GLN A 67 7.70 6.62 -11.41
C GLN A 67 7.25 6.02 -10.08
N VAL A 68 8.07 6.12 -9.03
CA VAL A 68 7.74 5.57 -7.71
C VAL A 68 6.51 6.26 -7.12
N ARG A 69 6.35 7.58 -7.28
CA ARG A 69 5.14 8.29 -6.84
C ARG A 69 3.88 7.93 -7.63
N GLY A 70 4.02 7.43 -8.85
CA GLY A 70 2.92 6.99 -9.69
C GLY A 70 2.52 5.53 -9.51
N MET A 71 3.27 4.74 -8.73
CA MET A 71 2.92 3.34 -8.46
C MET A 71 1.68 3.22 -7.59
N SER A 72 0.86 2.21 -7.87
CA SER A 72 -0.23 1.82 -6.97
C SER A 72 0.33 1.22 -5.68
N TYR A 73 -0.46 1.21 -4.59
CA TYR A 73 -0.07 0.53 -3.36
C TYR A 73 0.07 -0.98 -3.55
N GLU A 74 -0.69 -1.57 -4.48
CA GLU A 74 -0.57 -2.98 -4.84
C GLU A 74 0.79 -3.26 -5.49
N ASP A 75 1.21 -2.45 -6.47
CA ASP A 75 2.52 -2.60 -7.12
C ASP A 75 3.67 -2.41 -6.13
N MET A 76 3.57 -1.41 -5.24
CA MET A 76 4.56 -1.22 -4.18
C MET A 76 4.64 -2.43 -3.24
N SER A 77 3.49 -2.99 -2.86
CA SER A 77 3.43 -4.19 -2.01
C SER A 77 4.02 -5.41 -2.73
N PHE A 78 3.75 -5.56 -4.02
CA PHE A 78 4.33 -6.63 -4.83
C PHE A 78 5.85 -6.53 -4.91
N VAL A 79 6.39 -5.35 -5.20
CA VAL A 79 7.84 -5.12 -5.28
C VAL A 79 8.53 -5.39 -3.93
N LEU A 80 7.84 -5.14 -2.82
CA LEU A 80 8.36 -5.33 -1.47
C LEU A 80 7.98 -6.68 -0.85
N GLN A 81 7.33 -7.59 -1.60
CA GLN A 81 6.78 -8.82 -1.06
C GLN A 81 7.81 -9.66 -0.28
N GLU A 82 9.01 -9.85 -0.86
CA GLU A 82 10.09 -10.59 -0.21
C GLU A 82 10.65 -9.87 1.03
N GLU A 83 10.73 -8.54 1.00
CA GLU A 83 11.19 -7.73 2.14
C GLU A 83 10.17 -7.71 3.29
N MET A 84 8.90 -7.83 2.94
CA MET A 84 7.78 -7.94 3.88
C MET A 84 7.60 -9.37 4.41
N HIS A 85 8.34 -10.35 3.88
CA HIS A 85 8.24 -11.73 4.38
C HIS A 85 8.62 -11.80 5.87
N GLY A 86 7.74 -12.40 6.68
CA GLY A 86 7.89 -12.47 8.13
C GLY A 86 7.73 -11.12 8.85
N PHE A 87 7.32 -10.06 8.16
CA PHE A 87 6.97 -8.81 8.82
C PHE A 87 5.69 -8.98 9.63
N VAL A 88 5.77 -8.62 10.91
CA VAL A 88 4.63 -8.60 11.82
C VAL A 88 4.44 -7.18 12.29
N TYR A 89 3.20 -6.68 12.25
CA TYR A 89 2.90 -5.32 12.67
C TYR A 89 3.26 -5.15 14.15
N PRO A 90 3.87 -4.00 14.53
CA PRO A 90 4.10 -3.66 15.93
C PRO A 90 2.76 -3.63 16.68
N LYS A 91 2.78 -3.85 18.00
CA LYS A 91 1.56 -4.02 18.79
C LYS A 91 0.64 -2.81 18.67
N GLU A 92 1.25 -1.64 18.60
CA GLU A 92 0.61 -0.33 18.51
C GLU A 92 -0.10 -0.11 17.18
N ALA A 93 0.34 -0.81 16.12
CA ALA A 93 -0.24 -0.72 14.77
C ALA A 93 -1.30 -1.80 14.48
N ARG A 94 -1.62 -2.67 15.45
CA ARG A 94 -2.68 -3.68 15.31
C ARG A 94 -4.02 -3.07 15.73
N ILE A 95 -4.53 -2.18 14.91
CA ILE A 95 -5.86 -1.57 15.11
C ILE A 95 -6.90 -2.63 14.76
N LYS A 96 -7.84 -2.87 15.68
CA LYS A 96 -8.98 -3.79 15.50
C LYS A 96 -10.16 -3.09 14.86
#